data_AF-D1MDB8-F1
#
_entry.id   AF-D1MDB8-F1
#
_cell.length_a   1.000
_cell.length_b   1.000
_cell.length_c   1.000
_cell.angle_alpha   90.00
_cell.angle_beta   90.00
_cell.angle_gamma   90.00
#
_symmetry.space_group_name_H-M   'P 1'
#
loop_
_entity.id
_entity.type
_entity.pdbx_description
1 polymer ?
#
loop_
_entity_poly.entity_id
_entity_poly.type
_entity_poly.pdbx_seq_one_letter_code
_entity_poly.pdbx_strand_id
1 'polypeptide(L)'
;QKQPYEHLYVACHAQSDKEYAANLTKTELLLSVPSIVHSHKPPLLDWLRPHLQLQQNQVEPNCLELFARYLQPHFTSIGLEVLKLMDERLYHHTIKGS
;
A
#
# COMPACT_ATOMS: atom_id res chain seq x y z
N GLN A 1 24.69 6.74 8.87
CA GLN A 1 23.56 6.96 9.79
C GLN A 1 22.28 6.50 9.10
N LYS A 2 21.33 5.87 9.80
CA LYS A 2 19.99 5.61 9.24
C LYS A 2 19.22 6.92 9.21
N GLN A 3 18.59 7.23 8.07
CA GLN A 3 17.73 8.40 7.93
C GLN A 3 16.41 8.15 8.69
N PRO A 4 15.78 9.20 9.26
CA PRO A 4 14.50 9.08 9.97
C PRO A 4 13.29 9.02 9.01
N TYR A 5 13.52 8.81 7.71
CA TYR A 5 12.51 8.75 6.66
C TYR A 5 12.93 7.77 5.56
N GLU A 6 11.95 7.38 4.76
CA GLU A 6 12.13 6.58 3.54
C GLU A 6 11.52 7.34 2.37
N HIS A 7 12.03 7.12 1.15
CA HIS A 7 11.49 7.73 -0.06
C HIS A 7 10.53 6.76 -0.76
N LEU A 8 9.34 7.28 -1.11
CA LEU A 8 8.40 6.64 -2.02
C LEU A 8 8.45 7.37 -3.35
N TYR A 9 8.84 6.68 -4.41
CA TYR A 9 8.82 7.21 -5.77
C TYR A 9 7.52 6.81 -6.45
N VAL A 10 6.78 7.78 -6.95
CA VAL A 10 5.57 7.56 -7.74
C VAL A 10 5.87 7.88 -9.19
N ALA A 11 5.47 6.98 -10.09
CA ALA A 11 5.65 7.12 -11.52
C ALA A 11 4.38 6.71 -12.25
N CYS A 12 4.17 7.26 -13.44
CA CYS A 12 3.10 6.88 -14.35
C CYS A 12 3.66 6.32 -15.66
N HIS A 13 2.80 5.69 -16.46
CA HIS A 13 3.19 5.21 -17.77
C HIS A 13 3.54 6.40 -18.69
N ALA A 14 4.48 6.21 -19.61
CA ALA A 14 4.93 7.28 -20.52
C ALA A 14 3.81 7.83 -21.44
N GLN A 15 2.75 7.03 -21.63
CA GLN A 15 1.58 7.39 -22.42
C GLN A 15 0.40 7.88 -21.56
N SER A 16 0.59 8.02 -20.24
CA SER A 16 -0.44 8.60 -19.37
C SER A 16 -0.71 10.05 -19.76
N ASP A 17 -1.91 10.53 -19.43
CA ASP A 17 -2.30 11.91 -19.67
C ASP A 17 -1.29 12.91 -19.05
N LYS A 18 -0.97 13.99 -19.77
CA LYS A 18 0.06 14.95 -19.35
C LYS A 18 -0.33 15.73 -18.10
N GLU A 19 -1.61 16.04 -17.94
CA GLU A 19 -2.11 16.76 -16.77
C GLU A 19 -2.05 15.86 -15.53
N TYR A 20 -2.39 14.58 -15.70
CA TYR A 20 -2.19 13.57 -14.67
C TYR A 20 -0.73 13.42 -14.25
N ALA A 21 0.18 13.30 -15.22
CA ALA A 21 1.61 13.20 -14.94
C ALA A 21 2.15 14.46 -14.23
N ALA A 22 1.67 15.65 -14.59
CA ALA A 22 2.05 16.89 -13.93
C ALA A 22 1.60 16.93 -12.45
N ASN A 23 0.41 16.43 -12.14
CA ASN A 23 -0.10 16.39 -10.77
C ASN A 23 0.72 15.48 -9.85
N LEU A 24 1.32 14.41 -10.37
CA LEU A 24 2.19 13.49 -9.62
C LEU A 24 3.55 14.10 -9.20
N THR A 25 3.92 15.26 -9.73
CA THR A 25 5.21 15.91 -9.40
C THR A 25 5.22 16.65 -8.07
N LYS A 26 4.06 16.78 -7.41
CA LYS A 26 3.95 17.40 -6.09
C LYS A 26 4.50 16.44 -5.04
N THR A 27 5.52 16.89 -4.31
CA THR A 27 6.10 16.12 -3.21
C THR A 27 5.17 16.18 -2.01
N GLU A 28 4.86 15.02 -1.43
CA GLU A 28 4.01 14.89 -0.24
C GLU A 28 4.77 14.23 0.90
N LEU A 29 4.44 14.61 2.14
CA LEU A 29 5.00 14.01 3.35
C LEU A 29 3.98 13.05 3.96
N LEU A 30 4.36 11.77 4.03
CA LEU A 30 3.61 10.72 4.69
C LEU A 30 4.16 10.48 6.09
N LEU A 31 3.32 10.72 7.11
CA LEU A 31 3.64 10.43 8.51
C LEU A 31 2.98 9.12 8.91
N SER A 32 3.76 8.22 9.52
CA SER A 32 3.25 6.95 10.02
C SER A 32 3.90 6.59 11.35
N VAL A 33 3.23 5.75 12.15
CA VAL A 33 3.81 5.18 13.36
C VAL A 33 4.79 4.09 12.94
N PRO A 34 6.05 4.12 13.41
CA PRO A 34 7.04 3.10 13.05
C PRO A 34 6.58 1.72 13.53
N SER A 35 6.66 0.74 12.64
CA SER A 35 6.37 -0.66 13.01
C SER A 35 7.55 -1.29 13.74
N ILE A 36 7.26 -2.05 14.80
CA ILE A 36 8.26 -2.91 15.46
C ILE A 36 8.71 -4.06 14.56
N VAL A 37 7.87 -4.44 13.59
CA VAL A 37 8.20 -5.49 12.62
C VAL A 37 9.01 -4.86 11.50
N HIS A 38 10.23 -5.35 11.32
CA HIS A 38 11.14 -4.82 10.32
C HIS A 38 10.52 -4.87 8.92
N SER A 39 10.76 -3.83 8.13
CA SER A 39 10.28 -3.69 6.75
C SER A 39 8.76 -3.68 6.57
N HIS A 40 7.97 -3.50 7.65
CA HIS A 40 6.54 -3.24 7.53
C HIS A 40 6.30 -1.78 7.19
N LYS A 41 6.05 -1.54 5.90
CA LYS A 41 5.58 -0.25 5.41
C LYS A 41 4.13 -0.04 5.85
N PRO A 42 3.68 1.20 6.09
CA PRO A 42 2.27 1.47 6.32
C PRO A 42 1.45 1.12 5.06
N PRO A 43 0.16 0.72 5.21
CA PRO A 43 -0.76 0.62 4.09
C PRO A 43 -0.83 1.95 3.33
N LEU A 44 -0.61 1.92 2.01
CA LEU A 44 -0.57 3.13 1.18
C LEU A 44 -1.85 3.34 0.35
N LEU A 45 -2.77 2.37 0.33
CA LEU A 45 -3.93 2.42 -0.57
C LEU A 45 -4.79 3.68 -0.35
N ASP A 46 -5.11 4.02 0.89
CA ASP A 46 -5.94 5.19 1.20
C ASP A 46 -5.32 6.49 0.70
N TRP A 47 -3.99 6.61 0.80
CA TRP A 47 -3.25 7.74 0.26
C TRP A 47 -3.17 7.70 -1.27
N LEU A 48 -3.01 6.52 -1.89
CA LEU A 48 -2.93 6.38 -3.34
C LEU A 48 -4.26 6.69 -4.05
N ARG A 49 -5.41 6.33 -3.47
CA ARG A 49 -6.74 6.50 -4.09
C ARG A 49 -6.97 7.87 -4.78
N PRO A 50 -6.75 9.03 -4.13
CA PRO A 50 -6.93 10.33 -4.78
C PRO A 50 -6.00 10.58 -5.99
N HIS A 51 -4.90 9.82 -6.10
CA HIS A 51 -3.94 9.93 -7.18
C HIS A 51 -4.13 8.88 -8.27
N LEU A 52 -5.06 7.93 -8.15
CA LEU A 52 -5.26 6.87 -9.14
C LEU A 52 -6.33 7.24 -10.17
N GLN A 53 -6.02 7.03 -11.45
CA GLN A 53 -7.02 7.07 -12.53
C GLN A 53 -7.73 5.72 -12.63
N LEU A 54 -8.96 5.66 -12.16
CA LEU A 54 -9.81 4.48 -12.27
C LEU A 54 -10.58 4.48 -13.60
N GLN A 55 -10.92 3.29 -14.09
CA GLN A 55 -11.81 3.15 -15.23
C GLN A 55 -13.24 3.57 -14.88
N GLN A 56 -14.04 3.90 -15.90
CA GLN A 56 -15.35 4.55 -15.74
C GLN A 56 -16.36 3.78 -14.85
N ASN A 57 -16.21 2.46 -14.72
CA ASN A 57 -17.05 1.59 -13.89
C ASN A 57 -16.28 0.95 -12.72
N GLN A 58 -15.10 1.45 -12.39
CA GLN A 58 -14.23 0.89 -11.36
C GLN A 58 -14.31 1.73 -10.08
N VAL A 59 -14.75 1.11 -8.99
CA VAL A 59 -14.89 1.75 -7.67
C VAL A 59 -13.59 1.66 -6.86
N GLU A 60 -12.88 0.53 -6.96
CA GLU A 60 -11.62 0.27 -6.24
C GLU A 60 -10.52 -0.13 -7.23
N PRO A 61 -9.26 0.26 -6.99
CA PRO A 61 -8.17 -0.03 -7.90
C PRO A 61 -7.82 -1.51 -7.88
N ASN A 62 -7.44 -2.07 -9.02
CA ASN A 62 -6.91 -3.42 -9.09
C ASN A 62 -5.39 -3.32 -9.17
N CYS A 63 -4.72 -3.60 -8.06
CA CYS A 63 -3.28 -3.37 -7.91
C CYS A 63 -2.48 -4.68 -7.87
N LEU A 64 -1.19 -4.58 -8.16
CA LEU A 64 -0.21 -5.65 -8.00
C LEU A 64 0.84 -5.19 -6.98
N GLU A 65 1.06 -5.98 -5.93
CA GLU A 65 2.15 -5.78 -4.97
C GLU A 65 3.20 -6.86 -5.13
N LEU A 66 4.44 -6.46 -5.39
CA LEU A 66 5.59 -7.37 -5.47
C LEU A 66 6.39 -7.33 -4.17
N PHE A 67 6.94 -8.48 -3.80
CA PHE A 67 7.63 -8.71 -2.53
C PHE A 67 6.73 -8.48 -1.30
N ALA A 68 5.43 -8.69 -1.47
CA ALA A 68 4.44 -8.52 -0.42
C ALA A 68 4.72 -9.43 0.78
N ARG A 69 4.41 -8.92 1.98
CA ARG A 69 4.64 -9.59 3.27
C ARG A 69 3.35 -10.01 3.96
N TYR A 70 2.23 -9.48 3.49
CA TYR A 70 0.87 -9.72 3.96
C TYR A 70 -0.08 -9.38 2.81
N LEU A 71 -1.35 -9.74 2.96
CA LEU A 71 -2.38 -9.42 1.96
C LEU A 71 -2.92 -8.01 2.18
N GLN A 72 -3.15 -7.30 1.07
CA GLN A 72 -3.84 -6.01 1.06
C GLN A 72 -5.12 -6.11 0.22
N PRO A 73 -6.25 -5.53 0.68
CA PRO A 73 -7.47 -5.46 -0.10
C PRO A 73 -7.21 -4.83 -1.46
N HIS A 74 -7.78 -5.42 -2.51
CA HIS A 74 -7.64 -4.96 -3.91
C HIS A 74 -6.23 -5.10 -4.52
N PHE A 75 -5.31 -5.78 -3.84
CA PHE A 75 -4.00 -6.13 -4.39
C PHE A 75 -3.90 -7.62 -4.68
N THR A 76 -3.45 -7.95 -5.89
CA THR A 76 -2.79 -9.24 -6.14
C THR A 76 -1.41 -9.17 -5.53
N SER A 77 -1.14 -9.97 -4.50
CA SER A 77 0.10 -9.90 -3.70
C SER A 77 1.03 -11.07 -4.05
N ILE A 78 2.25 -10.77 -4.49
CA ILE A 78 3.27 -11.78 -4.84
C ILE A 78 4.48 -11.61 -3.93
N GLY A 79 4.84 -12.66 -3.19
CA GLY A 79 6.01 -12.67 -2.32
C GLY A 79 6.22 -14.05 -1.68
N LEU A 80 7.42 -14.30 -1.17
CA LEU A 80 7.79 -15.60 -0.60
C LEU A 80 7.09 -15.90 0.74
N GLU A 81 6.55 -14.87 1.40
CA GLU A 81 6.06 -14.96 2.77
C GLU A 81 4.67 -14.32 2.96
N VAL A 82 3.93 -14.10 1.88
CA VAL A 82 2.64 -13.38 1.87
C VAL A 82 1.65 -13.97 2.88
N LEU A 83 1.63 -15.30 3.03
CA LEU A 83 0.71 -16.01 3.91
C LEU A 83 1.25 -16.27 5.31
N LYS A 84 2.51 -15.93 5.62
CA LYS A 84 3.10 -16.24 6.95
C LYS A 84 2.41 -15.49 8.09
N LEU A 85 1.77 -14.36 7.79
CA LEU A 85 1.00 -13.57 8.75
C LEU A 85 -0.52 -13.78 8.63
N MET A 86 -0.96 -14.66 7.73
CA MET A 86 -2.37 -15.01 7.51
C MET A 86 -2.76 -16.25 8.35
N ASP A 87 -2.32 -16.31 9.60
CA ASP A 87 -2.68 -17.42 10.51
C ASP A 87 -4.04 -17.13 11.16
N GLU A 88 -5.03 -18.01 10.94
CA GLU A 88 -6.39 -17.88 11.49
C GLU A 88 -6.41 -17.66 13.01
N ARG A 89 -5.43 -18.20 13.75
CA ARG A 89 -5.31 -18.04 15.21
C ARG A 89 -5.06 -16.58 15.63
N LEU A 90 -4.50 -15.75 14.73
CA LEU A 90 -4.33 -14.32 14.97
C LEU A 90 -5.64 -13.53 14.85
N TYR A 91 -6.64 -14.09 14.15
CA TYR A 91 -7.93 -13.45 13.90
C TYR A 91 -9.04 -13.96 14.82
N HIS A 92 -8.87 -15.14 15.44
CA HIS A 92 -9.79 -15.70 16.42
C HIS A 92 -9.41 -15.36 17.87
N HIS A 93 -9.21 -14.08 18.18
CA HIS A 93 -9.33 -13.63 19.56
C HIS A 93 -10.79 -13.29 19.84
N THR A 94 -11.58 -14.30 20.20
CA THR A 94 -12.92 -14.10 20.75
C THR A 94 -12.77 -13.20 21.98
N ILE A 95 -13.26 -11.96 21.90
CA ILE A 95 -13.50 -11.14 23.09
C ILE A 95 -14.58 -11.89 23.88
N LYS A 96 -14.16 -12.74 24.82
CA LYS A 96 -15.06 -13.22 25.86
C LYS A 96 -15.31 -12.01 26.76
N GLY A 97 -16.38 -11.28 26.45
CA GLY A 97 -16.95 -10.28 27.35
C GLY A 97 -17.23 -10.94 28.70
N SER A 98 -16.61 -10.37 29.72
CA SER A 98 -16.89 -10.52 31.15
C SER A 98 -18.27 -10.01 31.53
#